data_AF-G7WDQ2-F1
#
_entry.id   AF-G7WDQ2-F1
#
_cell.length_a   1.000
_cell.length_b   1.000
_cell.length_c   1.000
_cell.angle_alpha   90.00
_cell.angle_beta   90.00
_cell.angle_gamma   90.00
#
_symmetry.space_group_name_H-M   'P 1'
#
loop_
_entity.id
_entity.type
_entity.pdbx_description
1 polymer ?
#
loop_
_entity_poly.entity_id
_entity_poly.type
_entity_poly.pdbx_seq_one_letter_code
_entity_poly.pdbx_strand_id
1 'polypeptide(L)' 'MENQNELTAHEMLKMHEIISNENLGIKKSESIISMVKDQELVSFIQNSVATRRQKLKVFQDLVFSKNLQ' A
#
# COMPACT_ATOMS: atom_id res chain seq x y z
N MET A 1 -19.34 13.77 23.56
CA MET A 1 -17.91 13.50 23.35
C MET A 1 -17.82 12.88 21.97
N GLU A 2 -17.37 13.63 20.97
CA GLU A 2 -17.16 13.08 19.63
C GLU A 2 -16.06 12.02 19.68
N ASN A 3 -16.30 10.87 19.05
CA ASN A 3 -15.31 9.80 18.90
C ASN A 3 -14.10 10.32 18.11
N GLN A 4 -13.08 10.82 18.81
CA GLN A 4 -11.80 11.27 18.24
C GLN A 4 -10.97 10.14 17.59
N ASN A 5 -11.49 8.91 17.56
CA ASN A 5 -10.83 7.75 16.96
C ASN A 5 -11.24 7.49 15.51
N GLU A 6 -12.18 8.26 14.96
CA GLU A 6 -12.64 8.11 13.58
C GLU A 6 -11.90 9.02 12.61
N LEU A 7 -11.53 8.48 11.44
CA LEU A 7 -10.94 9.30 10.39
C LEU A 7 -12.06 10.17 9.85
N THR A 8 -11.83 11.46 9.74
CA THR A 8 -12.77 12.34 9.05
C THR A 8 -12.90 11.93 7.59
N ALA A 9 -13.99 12.36 6.93
CA ALA A 9 -14.22 12.02 5.52
C ALA A 9 -13.05 12.41 4.58
N HIS A 10 -12.40 13.55 4.85
CA HIS A 10 -11.27 14.01 4.05
C HIS A 10 -9.99 13.19 4.31
N GLU A 11 -9.76 12.73 5.54
CA GLU A 11 -8.65 11.82 5.87
C GLU A 11 -8.87 10.45 5.25
N MET A 12 -10.11 9.94 5.29
CA MET A 12 -10.48 8.68 4.63
C MET A 12 -10.24 8.74 3.12
N LEU A 13 -10.62 9.83 2.45
CA LEU A 13 -10.33 10.04 1.02
C LEU A 13 -8.82 10.03 0.72
N LYS A 14 -8.02 10.76 1.53
CA LYS A 14 -6.56 10.76 1.39
C LYS A 14 -5.97 9.37 1.60
N MET A 15 -6.48 8.60 2.55
CA MET A 15 -6.04 7.23 2.77
C MET A 15 -6.35 6.32 1.58
N HIS A 16 -7.54 6.45 0.98
CA HIS A 16 -7.87 5.74 -0.26
C HIS A 16 -6.92 6.08 -1.41
N GLU A 17 -6.56 7.36 -1.56
CA GLU A 17 -5.58 7.80 -2.57
C GLU A 17 -4.20 7.17 -2.32
N ILE A 18 -3.71 7.20 -1.08
CA ILE A 18 -2.43 6.59 -0.69
C ILE A 18 -2.41 5.09 -1.00
N ILE A 19 -3.46 4.36 -0.58
CA ILE A 19 -3.62 2.92 -0.84
C ILE A 19 -3.62 2.63 -2.35
N SER A 20 -4.36 3.43 -3.13
CA SER A 20 -4.47 3.25 -4.57
C SER A 20 -3.14 3.50 -5.28
N ASN A 21 -2.43 4.55 -4.90
CA ASN A 21 -1.12 4.90 -5.47
C ASN A 21 -0.07 3.84 -5.13
N GLU A 22 -0.04 3.34 -3.89
CA GLU A 22 0.90 2.30 -3.48
C GLU A 22 0.62 0.99 -4.23
N ASN A 23 -0.64 0.59 -4.36
CA ASN A 23 -1.04 -0.59 -5.14
C ASN A 23 -0.64 -0.46 -6.61
N LEU A 24 -0.84 0.72 -7.23
CA LEU A 24 -0.38 0.99 -8.59
C LEU A 24 1.15 0.88 -8.72
N GLY A 25 1.88 1.44 -7.76
CA GLY A 25 3.34 1.37 -7.72
C GLY A 25 3.86 -0.07 -7.63
N ILE A 26 3.26 -0.90 -6.77
CA ILE A 26 3.57 -2.33 -6.65
C ILE A 26 3.36 -3.05 -7.98
N LYS A 27 2.19 -2.88 -8.60
CA LYS A 27 1.87 -3.53 -9.89
C LYS A 27 2.82 -3.11 -11.01
N LYS A 28 3.23 -1.83 -11.04
CA LYS A 28 4.25 -1.36 -12.00
C LYS A 28 5.60 -2.03 -11.78
N SER A 29 6.06 -2.12 -10.53
CA SER A 29 7.32 -2.82 -10.21
C SER A 29 7.27 -4.30 -10.59
N GLU A 30 6.14 -4.96 -10.37
CA GLU A 30 5.92 -6.36 -10.77
C GLU A 30 5.88 -6.53 -12.29
N SER A 31 5.24 -5.60 -13.03
CA SER A 31 5.14 -5.72 -14.48
C SER A 31 6.48 -5.55 -15.20
N ILE A 32 7.38 -4.72 -14.66
CA ILE A 32 8.68 -4.46 -15.29
C ILE A 32 9.74 -5.50 -14.92
N ILE A 33 9.52 -6.31 -13.88
CA ILE A 33 10.58 -7.15 -13.32
C ILE A 33 11.09 -8.20 -14.32
N SER A 34 10.21 -8.71 -15.18
CA SER A 34 10.56 -9.66 -16.24
C SER A 34 11.45 -9.07 -17.32
N MET A 35 11.52 -7.73 -17.42
CA MET A 35 12.36 -7.01 -18.38
C MET A 35 13.74 -6.67 -17.80
N VAL A 36 13.94 -6.85 -16.50
CA VAL A 36 15.21 -6.56 -15.82
C VAL A 36 16.15 -7.76 -15.97
N LYS A 37 17.32 -7.53 -16.57
CA LYS A 37 18.33 -8.58 -16.79
C LYS A 37 19.30 -8.75 -15.63
N ASP A 38 19.45 -7.71 -14.81
CA ASP A 38 20.36 -7.71 -13.68
C ASP A 38 19.71 -8.42 -12.48
N GLN A 39 20.33 -9.53 -12.04
CA GLN A 39 19.76 -10.39 -11.00
C GLN A 39 19.77 -9.74 -9.61
N GLU A 40 20.75 -8.88 -9.33
CA GLU A 40 20.81 -8.14 -8.08
C GLU A 40 19.68 -7.12 -8.02
N LEU A 41 19.46 -6.39 -9.13
CA LEU A 41 18.36 -5.45 -9.27
C LEU A 41 16.99 -6.15 -9.21
N VAL A 42 16.84 -7.33 -9.82
CA VAL A 42 15.61 -8.15 -9.67
C VAL A 42 15.37 -8.46 -8.19
N SER A 43 16.38 -8.95 -7.48
CA SER A 43 16.27 -9.31 -6.06
C SER A 43 15.92 -8.09 -5.21
N PHE A 44 16.54 -6.94 -5.50
CA PHE A 44 16.22 -5.67 -4.85
C PHE A 44 14.76 -5.23 -5.10
N ILE A 45 14.28 -5.32 -6.34
CA ILE A 45 12.90 -4.99 -6.70
C ILE A 45 11.91 -5.93 -5.97
N GLN A 46 12.20 -7.24 -5.92
CA GLN A 46 11.36 -8.21 -5.20
C GLN A 46 11.25 -7.89 -3.72
N ASN A 47 12.39 -7.60 -3.06
CA ASN A 47 12.42 -7.22 -1.65
C ASN A 47 11.68 -5.90 -1.39
N SER A 48 11.82 -4.94 -2.32
CA SER A 48 11.11 -3.66 -2.26
C SER A 48 9.60 -3.86 -2.40
N VAL A 49 9.15 -4.68 -3.36
CA VAL A 49 7.74 -5.05 -3.55
C VAL A 49 7.18 -5.75 -2.31
N ALA A 50 7.92 -6.69 -1.72
CA ALA A 50 7.48 -7.38 -0.50
C ALA A 50 7.28 -6.40 0.67
N THR A 51 8.23 -5.49 0.88
CA THR A 51 8.15 -4.45 1.92
C THR A 51 6.98 -3.51 1.67
N ARG A 52 6.76 -3.09 0.42
CA ARG A 52 5.64 -2.25 0.00
C ARG A 52 4.29 -2.92 0.22
N ARG A 53 4.15 -4.20 -0.13
CA ARG A 53 2.95 -4.99 0.14
C ARG A 53 2.63 -5.07 1.65
N GLN A 54 3.65 -5.23 2.49
CA GLN A 54 3.45 -5.21 3.95
C GLN A 54 2.94 -3.85 4.44
N LYS A 55 3.51 -2.74 3.95
CA LYS A 55 3.03 -1.39 4.27
C LYS A 55 1.60 -1.14 3.78
N LEU A 56 1.29 -1.55 2.55
CA LEU A 56 -0.05 -1.46 1.99
C LEU A 56 -1.07 -2.19 2.86
N LYS A 57 -0.73 -3.41 3.32
CA LYS A 57 -1.58 -4.17 4.23
C LYS A 57 -1.84 -3.42 5.54
N VAL A 58 -0.81 -2.82 6.15
CA VAL A 58 -0.99 -2.00 7.37
C VAL A 58 -1.95 -0.82 7.13
N PHE A 59 -1.84 -0.13 5.99
CA PHE A 59 -2.77 0.96 5.67
C PHE A 59 -4.19 0.47 5.40
N GLN A 60 -4.32 -0.65 4.70
CA GLN A 60 -5.62 -1.29 4.48
C GLN A 60 -6.26 -1.72 5.79
N ASP A 61 -5.49 -2.34 6.69
CA ASP A 61 -5.97 -2.72 8.01
C ASP A 61 -6.41 -1.48 8.80
N LEU A 62 -5.66 -0.37 8.78
CA LEU A 62 -6.05 0.87 9.46
C LEU A 62 -7.35 1.49 8.93
N VAL A 63 -7.62 1.39 7.63
CA VAL A 63 -8.80 1.97 6.99
C VAL A 63 -10.01 1.03 7.06
N PHE A 64 -9.81 -0.27 6.84
CA PHE A 64 -10.87 -1.26 6.68
C PHE A 64 -11.15 -2.09 7.94
N SER A 65 -10.29 -2.04 8.97
CA SER A 65 -10.59 -2.65 10.28
C SER A 65 -11.69 -1.92 11.07
N LYS A 66 -12.15 -0.76 10.59
CA LYS A 66 -13.29 -0.02 11.16
C LYS A 66 -14.68 -0.59 10.84
N ASN A 67 -14.76 -1.82 10.31
CA ASN A 67 -16.03 -2.57 10.24
C ASN A 67 -16.37 -3.34 11.54
N LEU A 68 -15.79 -2.97 12.68
CA LEU A 68 -16.20 -3.47 13.99
C LEU A 68 -17.01 -2.40 14.73
N GLN A 69 -18.33 -2.63 14.70
CA GLN A 69 -19.43 -1.99 15.45
C GLN A 69 -20.17 -0.86 14.74
#